data_AF-A0A0D6E0H4-F1
#
_entry.id   AF-A0A0D6E0H4-F1
#
_cell.length_a   1.000
_cell.length_b   1.000
_cell.length_c   1.000
_cell.angle_alpha   90.00
_cell.angle_beta   90.00
_cell.angle_gamma   90.00
#
_symmetry.space_group_name_H-M   'P 1'
#
loop_
_entity.id
_entity.type
_entity.pdbx_description
1 polymer ?
#
loop_
_entity_poly.entity_id
_entity_poly.type
_entity_poly.pdbx_seq_one_letter_code
_entity_poly.pdbx_strand_id
1 'polypeptide(L)'
;MTVKQTQFFYSIIFYLISAFGISLTIISQIGVSSFNALNLAIAQELTMKVGTVTIFINLLFLLACWLLDKHRKVKDYLVIVLALILFGTVVNFFVYYMFSGLFISTYGIRMGYVCCYLLLVLLSQDLGQAKSCV
;
A
#
# COMPACT_ATOMS: atom_id res chain seq x y z
N MET A 1 -18.42 -13.52 12.21
CA MET A 1 -17.43 -13.81 11.17
C MET A 1 -16.20 -14.42 11.83
N THR A 2 -16.14 -15.75 11.96
CA THR A 2 -14.96 -16.45 12.50
C THR A 2 -13.95 -16.62 11.38
N VAL A 3 -13.17 -15.56 11.14
CA VAL A 3 -12.02 -15.59 10.25
C VAL A 3 -11.05 -16.65 10.81
N LYS A 4 -10.74 -17.70 10.04
CA LYS A 4 -9.70 -18.66 10.46
C LYS A 4 -8.42 -17.88 10.70
N GLN A 5 -7.81 -18.02 11.88
CA GLN A 5 -6.65 -17.23 12.32
C GLN A 5 -5.48 -17.25 11.31
N THR A 6 -5.34 -18.35 10.56
CA THR A 6 -4.38 -18.49 9.47
C THR A 6 -4.60 -17.50 8.30
N GLN A 7 -5.85 -17.18 7.96
CA GLN A 7 -6.18 -16.25 6.86
C GLN A 7 -5.83 -14.80 7.19
N PHE A 8 -6.00 -14.41 8.46
CA PHE A 8 -5.62 -13.09 8.94
C PHE A 8 -4.10 -12.87 8.90
N PHE A 9 -3.33 -13.89 9.28
CA PHE A 9 -1.87 -13.83 9.24
C PHE A 9 -1.33 -13.69 7.80
N TYR A 10 -1.88 -14.44 6.84
CA TYR A 10 -1.53 -14.29 5.42
C TYR A 10 -1.86 -12.89 4.90
N SER A 11 -3.00 -12.32 5.30
CA SER A 11 -3.39 -10.97 4.90
C SER A 11 -2.38 -9.91 5.38
N ILE A 12 -1.89 -10.03 6.61
CA ILE A 12 -0.85 -9.13 7.14
C ILE A 12 0.44 -9.23 6.33
N ILE A 13 0.90 -10.44 6.03
CA ILE A 13 2.12 -10.65 5.22
C ILE A 13 1.97 -10.02 3.84
N PHE A 14 0.82 -10.22 3.18
CA PHE A 14 0.56 -9.57 1.89
C PHE A 14 0.57 -8.05 2.00
N TYR A 15 -0.06 -7.49 3.03
CA TYR A 15 -0.05 -6.05 3.28
C TYR A 15 1.38 -5.50 3.47
N LEU A 16 2.25 -6.21 4.17
CA LEU A 16 3.65 -5.82 4.36
C LEU A 16 4.43 -5.86 3.04
N ILE A 17 4.27 -6.92 2.24
CA ILE A 17 4.91 -7.05 0.93
C ILE A 17 4.44 -5.94 -0.02
N SER A 18 3.14 -5.64 -0.03
CA SER A 18 2.59 -4.53 -0.82
C SER A 18 3.11 -3.17 -0.37
N ALA A 19 3.15 -2.91 0.94
CA ALA A 19 3.68 -1.66 1.48
C ALA A 19 5.16 -1.46 1.17
N PHE A 20 5.96 -2.53 1.29
CA PHE A 20 7.36 -2.55 0.87
C PHE A 20 7.50 -2.19 -0.60
N GLY A 21 6.74 -2.86 -1.46
CA GLY A 21 6.74 -2.63 -2.89
C GLY A 21 6.38 -1.21 -3.33
N ILE A 22 5.30 -0.66 -2.77
CA ILE A 22 4.90 0.73 -3.02
C ILE A 22 5.99 1.71 -2.60
N SER A 23 6.70 1.41 -1.52
CA SER A 23 7.83 2.22 -1.05
C SER A 23 8.98 2.25 -2.06
N LEU A 24 9.32 1.11 -2.68
CA LEU A 24 10.29 1.07 -3.79
C LEU A 24 9.83 1.89 -4.99
N THR A 25 8.56 1.80 -5.36
CA THR A 25 8.01 2.53 -6.51
C THR A 25 8.01 4.04 -6.27
N ILE A 26 7.74 4.49 -5.04
CA ILE A 26 7.84 5.91 -4.64
C ILE A 26 9.26 6.44 -4.85
N ILE A 27 10.27 5.65 -4.47
CA ILE A 27 11.68 6.06 -4.55
C ILE A 27 12.21 5.97 -5.98
N SER A 28 11.72 4.99 -6.74
CA SER A 28 12.06 4.81 -8.14
C SER A 28 11.40 5.85 -9.06
N GLN A 29 10.28 6.47 -8.62
CA GLN A 29 9.43 7.40 -9.37
C GLN A 29 8.89 6.86 -10.71
N ILE A 30 9.06 5.56 -10.97
CA ILE A 30 8.66 4.89 -12.21
C ILE A 30 7.70 3.76 -11.84
N GLY A 31 6.60 3.63 -12.59
CA GLY A 31 5.62 2.55 -12.34
C GLY A 31 4.72 2.77 -11.13
N VAL A 32 4.61 4.01 -10.61
CA VAL A 32 3.62 4.36 -9.57
C VAL A 32 2.20 4.24 -10.14
N SER A 33 1.27 3.69 -9.36
CA SER A 33 -0.16 3.73 -9.71
C SER A 33 -0.67 5.17 -9.71
N SER A 34 -1.70 5.50 -10.49
CA SER A 34 -2.24 6.86 -10.58
C SER A 34 -2.63 7.44 -9.21
N PHE A 35 -3.17 6.60 -8.31
CA PHE A 35 -3.51 7.00 -6.95
C PHE A 35 -2.28 7.34 -6.11
N ASN A 36 -1.23 6.51 -6.19
CA ASN A 36 0.00 6.78 -5.47
C ASN A 36 0.78 7.96 -6.07
N ALA A 37 0.69 8.16 -7.40
CA ALA A 37 1.25 9.32 -8.09
C ALA A 37 0.58 10.62 -7.64
N LEU A 38 -0.74 10.61 -7.47
CA LEU A 38 -1.48 11.74 -6.88
C LEU A 38 -0.99 12.02 -5.45
N ASN A 39 -0.90 10.99 -4.60
CA ASN A 39 -0.43 11.15 -3.23
C ASN A 39 1.03 11.67 -3.19
N LEU A 40 1.88 11.23 -4.10
CA LEU A 40 3.25 11.68 -4.23
C LEU A 40 3.31 13.16 -4.67
N ALA A 41 2.53 13.55 -5.68
CA ALA A 41 2.47 14.94 -6.14
C ALA A 41 1.99 15.87 -5.01
N ILE A 42 0.92 15.50 -4.31
CA ILE A 42 0.41 16.25 -3.14
C ILE A 42 1.47 16.29 -2.02
N ALA A 43 2.17 15.19 -1.76
CA ALA A 43 3.24 15.14 -0.76
C ALA A 43 4.43 16.05 -1.10
N GLN A 44 4.79 16.17 -2.38
CA GLN A 44 5.84 17.07 -2.85
C GLN A 44 5.43 18.55 -2.68
N GLU A 45 4.20 18.90 -3.06
CA GLU A 45 3.69 20.27 -2.93
C GLU A 45 3.49 20.70 -1.47
N LEU A 46 3.00 19.81 -0.59
CA LEU A 46 2.79 20.12 0.84
C LEU A 46 4.00 19.81 1.72
N THR A 47 5.13 19.34 1.16
CA THR A 47 6.32 18.90 1.91
C THR A 47 6.01 17.91 3.05
N MET A 48 4.91 17.15 2.92
CA MET A 48 4.47 16.15 3.90
C MET A 48 4.91 14.74 3.48
N LYS A 49 4.90 13.82 4.44
CA LYS A 49 5.26 12.41 4.18
C LYS A 49 4.22 11.73 3.29
N VAL A 50 4.67 11.00 2.27
CA VAL A 50 3.79 10.33 1.28
C VAL A 50 2.79 9.37 1.94
N GLY A 51 3.22 8.66 3.00
CA GLY A 51 2.36 7.76 3.76
C GLY A 51 1.21 8.48 4.48
N THR A 52 1.44 9.69 4.98
CA THR A 52 0.42 10.50 5.66
C THR A 52 -0.62 11.03 4.68
N VAL A 53 -0.17 11.51 3.51
CA VAL A 53 -1.07 11.93 2.42
C VAL A 53 -1.93 10.76 1.94
N THR A 54 -1.31 9.57 1.82
CA THR A 54 -2.03 8.34 1.45
C THR A 54 -3.11 7.99 2.44
N ILE A 55 -2.87 8.13 3.76
CA ILE A 55 -3.90 7.91 4.78
C ILE A 55 -5.04 8.92 4.59
N PHE A 56 -4.72 10.20 4.40
CA PHE A 56 -5.72 11.26 4.28
C PHE A 56 -6.63 11.06 3.06
N ILE A 57 -6.04 10.84 1.88
CA ILE A 57 -6.79 10.64 0.63
C ILE A 57 -7.65 9.36 0.72
N ASN A 58 -7.10 8.26 1.28
CA ASN A 58 -7.89 7.03 1.45
C ASN A 58 -9.03 7.21 2.45
N LEU A 59 -8.84 7.97 3.54
CA LEU A 59 -9.91 8.29 4.47
C LEU A 59 -11.00 9.14 3.81
N LEU A 60 -10.62 10.11 2.98
CA LEU A 60 -11.58 10.91 2.21
C LEU A 60 -12.41 10.02 1.27
N PHE A 61 -11.77 9.08 0.58
CA PHE A 61 -12.45 8.13 -0.29
C PHE A 61 -13.37 7.19 0.49
N LEU A 62 -12.91 6.69 1.64
CA LEU A 62 -13.72 5.85 2.52
C LEU A 62 -14.92 6.60 3.09
N LEU A 63 -14.79 7.89 3.42
CA LEU A 63 -15.90 8.74 3.82
C LEU A 63 -16.90 8.92 2.66
N ALA A 64 -16.44 9.09 1.43
CA ALA A 64 -17.30 9.17 0.26
C ALA A 64 -18.07 7.85 0.04
N CYS A 65 -17.38 6.69 0.13
CA CYS A 65 -18.01 5.38 0.09
C CYS A 65 -19.04 5.20 1.20
N TRP A 66 -18.70 5.62 2.43
CA TRP A 66 -19.59 5.54 3.57
C TRP A 66 -20.84 6.43 3.40
N LEU A 67 -20.69 7.61 2.81
CA LEU A 67 -21.82 8.51 2.53
C LEU A 67 -22.79 7.89 1.52
N LEU A 68 -22.25 7.21 0.50
CA LEU A 68 -22.99 6.61 -0.60
C LEU A 68 -23.61 5.25 -0.25
N ASP A 69 -23.05 4.54 0.73
CA ASP A 69 -23.53 3.24 1.17
C ASP A 69 -24.80 3.34 2.04
N LYS A 70 -25.84 2.60 1.62
CA LYS A 70 -27.16 2.57 2.23
C LYS A 70 -27.29 1.49 3.33
N HIS A 71 -26.40 0.50 3.36
CA HIS A 71 -26.39 -0.61 4.33
C HIS A 71 -25.12 -0.60 5.19
N ARG A 72 -24.96 0.48 5.94
CA ARG A 72 -23.74 0.79 6.69
C ARG A 72 -23.51 -0.17 7.86
N LYS A 73 -22.48 -1.01 7.76
CA LYS A 73 -21.95 -1.77 8.90
C LYS A 73 -20.71 -1.09 9.46
N VAL A 74 -20.90 -0.28 10.51
CA VAL A 74 -19.85 0.56 11.11
C VAL A 74 -18.61 -0.23 11.53
N LYS A 75 -18.79 -1.49 11.96
CA LYS A 75 -17.69 -2.38 12.37
C LYS A 75 -16.73 -2.72 11.23
N ASP A 76 -17.24 -2.92 10.03
CA ASP A 76 -16.42 -3.29 8.87
C ASP A 76 -15.59 -2.08 8.40
N TYR A 77 -16.18 -0.89 8.42
CA TYR A 77 -15.49 0.37 8.11
C TYR A 77 -14.38 0.70 9.11
N LEU A 78 -14.57 0.41 10.40
CA LEU A 78 -13.52 0.61 11.41
C LEU A 78 -12.28 -0.26 11.15
N VAL A 79 -12.48 -1.52 10.72
CA VAL A 79 -11.38 -2.41 10.37
C VAL A 79 -10.62 -1.88 9.15
N ILE A 80 -11.33 -1.34 8.16
CA ILE A 80 -10.71 -0.74 6.97
C ILE A 80 -9.92 0.52 7.34
N VAL A 81 -10.48 1.41 8.17
CA VAL A 81 -9.79 2.61 8.66
C VAL A 81 -8.48 2.23 9.36
N LEU A 82 -8.54 1.24 10.26
CA LEU A 82 -7.35 0.76 10.98
C LEU A 82 -6.30 0.20 10.01
N ALA A 83 -6.72 -0.59 9.02
CA ALA A 83 -5.84 -1.15 8.00
C ALA A 83 -5.16 -0.03 7.17
N LEU A 84 -5.90 1.02 6.79
CA LEU A 84 -5.36 2.15 6.05
C LEU A 84 -4.31 2.94 6.84
N ILE A 85 -4.56 3.20 8.13
CA ILE A 85 -3.62 3.90 9.01
C ILE A 85 -2.34 3.08 9.20
N LEU A 86 -2.48 1.78 9.48
CA LEU A 86 -1.34 0.87 9.61
C LEU A 86 -0.53 0.84 8.32
N PHE A 87 -1.20 0.69 7.18
CA PHE A 87 -0.56 0.62 5.87
C PHE A 87 0.25 1.89 5.55
N GLY A 88 -0.33 3.08 5.70
CA GLY A 88 0.39 4.33 5.44
C GLY A 88 1.57 4.55 6.39
N THR A 89 1.45 4.09 7.64
CA THR A 89 2.55 4.14 8.62
C THR A 89 3.70 3.21 8.23
N VAL A 90 3.38 2.00 7.75
CA VAL A 90 4.38 1.03 7.26
C VAL A 90 5.08 1.53 6.01
N VAL A 91 4.36 2.13 5.05
CA VAL A 91 4.95 2.76 3.87
C VAL A 91 5.92 3.88 4.30
N ASN A 92 5.51 4.73 5.24
CA ASN A 92 6.35 5.80 5.76
C ASN A 92 7.64 5.26 6.42
N PHE A 93 7.53 4.17 7.18
CA PHE A 93 8.68 3.49 7.77
C PHE A 93 9.64 2.98 6.69
N PHE A 94 9.14 2.29 5.67
CA PHE A 94 10.01 1.79 4.59
C PHE A 94 10.65 2.95 3.81
N VAL A 95 9.86 3.89 3.29
CA VAL A 95 10.36 4.98 2.43
C VAL A 95 11.41 5.83 3.14
N TYR A 96 11.14 6.26 4.38
CA TYR A 96 11.98 7.26 5.05
C TYR A 96 12.95 6.70 6.08
N TYR A 97 12.78 5.47 6.56
CA TYR A 97 13.70 4.88 7.55
C TYR A 97 14.58 3.79 6.92
N MET A 98 13.98 2.84 6.19
CA MET A 98 14.76 1.76 5.55
C MET A 98 15.47 2.23 4.29
N PHE A 99 14.81 3.02 3.46
CA PHE A 99 15.33 3.40 2.15
C PHE A 99 16.06 4.75 2.10
N SER A 100 16.16 5.47 3.23
CA SER A 100 16.82 6.80 3.30
C SER A 100 18.29 6.81 2.88
N GLY A 101 18.96 5.66 2.82
CA GLY A 101 20.36 5.53 2.39
C GLY A 101 20.56 5.03 0.96
N LEU A 102 19.49 4.70 0.22
CA LEU A 102 19.60 4.12 -1.11
C LEU A 102 19.63 5.20 -2.20
N PHE A 103 20.83 5.56 -2.64
CA PHE A 103 21.04 6.43 -3.80
C PHE A 103 20.85 5.65 -5.10
N ILE A 104 19.67 5.77 -5.70
CA ILE A 104 19.38 5.15 -7.00
C ILE A 104 19.71 6.15 -8.12
N SER A 105 20.97 6.17 -8.54
CA SER A 105 21.49 7.07 -9.58
C SER A 105 21.22 6.59 -11.01
N THR A 106 21.19 5.28 -11.25
CA THR A 106 21.13 4.71 -12.60
C THR A 106 19.71 4.25 -12.95
N TYR A 107 19.19 4.71 -14.09
CA TYR A 107 17.84 4.37 -14.57
C TYR A 107 17.60 2.85 -14.71
N GLY A 108 18.62 2.09 -15.14
CA GLY A 108 18.51 0.63 -15.24
C GLY A 108 18.22 -0.06 -13.91
N ILE A 109 18.81 0.44 -12.82
CA ILE A 109 18.60 -0.09 -11.46
C ILE A 109 17.17 0.24 -10.98
N ARG A 110 16.66 1.44 -11.28
CA ARG A 110 15.27 1.84 -10.99
C ARG A 110 14.26 0.89 -11.63
N MET A 111 14.47 0.56 -12.90
CA MET A 111 13.59 -0.36 -13.62
C MET A 111 13.70 -1.79 -13.12
N GLY A 112 14.90 -2.22 -12.70
CA GLY A 112 15.12 -3.52 -12.06
C GLY A 112 14.32 -3.70 -10.77
N TYR A 113 14.30 -2.69 -9.89
CA TYR A 113 13.51 -2.74 -8.66
C TYR A 113 12.01 -2.82 -8.92
N VAL A 114 11.50 -2.05 -9.89
CA VAL A 114 10.08 -2.06 -10.26
C VAL A 114 9.68 -3.43 -10.83
N CYS A 115 10.52 -4.01 -11.69
CA CYS A 115 10.26 -5.33 -12.28
C CYS A 115 10.31 -6.45 -11.22
N CYS A 116 11.30 -6.40 -10.32
CA CYS A 116 11.41 -7.33 -9.18
C CYS A 116 10.20 -7.25 -8.26
N TYR A 117 9.72 -6.03 -7.96
CA TYR A 117 8.48 -5.82 -7.21
C TYR A 117 7.26 -6.40 -7.92
N LEU A 118 7.10 -6.13 -9.22
CA LEU A 118 5.99 -6.65 -10.02
C LEU A 118 5.95 -8.19 -10.00
N LEU A 119 7.10 -8.84 -10.17
CA LEU A 119 7.25 -10.29 -10.03
C LEU A 119 6.87 -10.80 -8.63
N LEU A 120 7.35 -10.14 -7.57
CA LEU A 120 7.01 -10.49 -6.19
C LEU A 120 5.51 -10.38 -5.92
N VAL A 121 4.84 -9.33 -6.40
CA VAL A 121 3.39 -9.15 -6.22
C VAL A 121 2.58 -10.14 -7.04
N LEU A 122 2.98 -10.45 -8.27
CA LEU A 122 2.30 -11.46 -9.09
C LEU A 122 2.39 -12.84 -8.42
N LEU A 123 3.58 -13.23 -7.97
CA LEU A 123 3.77 -14.47 -7.20
C LEU A 123 2.96 -14.47 -5.89
N SER A 124 2.84 -13.31 -5.24
CA SER A 124 2.04 -13.14 -4.04
C SER A 124 0.54 -13.37 -4.29
N GLN A 125 0.00 -12.80 -5.37
CA GLN A 125 -1.41 -12.92 -5.71
C GLN A 125 -1.78 -14.33 -6.20
N ASP A 126 -0.90 -14.99 -6.95
CA ASP A 126 -1.11 -16.37 -7.41
C ASP A 126 -1.17 -17.36 -6.23
N LEU A 127 -0.31 -17.20 -5.21
CA LEU A 127 -0.35 -18.01 -4.00
C LEU A 127 -1.64 -17.81 -3.17
N GLY A 128 -2.25 -16.63 -3.24
CA GLY A 128 -3.51 -16.30 -2.57
C GLY A 128 -4.73 -16.94 -3.24
N GLN A 129 -4.78 -16.92 -4.57
CA GLN A 129 -5.87 -17.54 -5.35
C GLN A 129 -5.79 -19.07 -5.31
N ALA A 130 -4.58 -19.65 -5.37
CA ALA A 130 -4.38 -21.10 -5.32
C ALA A 130 -4.88 -21.76 -4.01
N LYS A 131 -4.92 -21.01 -2.90
CA LYS A 131 -5.45 -21.49 -1.61
C LYS A 131 -6.95 -21.25 -1.41
N SER A 132 -7.60 -20.45 -2.26
CA SER A 132 -9.04 -20.22 -2.21
C SER A 132 -9.84 -21.13 -3.15
N CYS A 133 -9.17 -21.84 -4.07
CA CYS A 133 -9.76 -22.81 -5.00
C CYS A 133 -9.66 -24.28 -4.56
N VAL A 134 -9.19 -24.57 -3.34
CA VAL A 134 -9.15 -25.92 -2.74
C VAL A 134 -9.97 -25.95 -1.47
#